data_AF-A0A1F9BGH0-F1
#
_entry.id   AF-A0A1F9BGH0-F1
#
_cell.length_a   1.000
_cell.length_b   1.000
_cell.length_c   1.000
_cell.angle_alpha   90.00
_cell.angle_beta   90.00
_cell.angle_gamma   90.00
#
_symmetry.space_group_name_H-M   'P 1'
#
loop_
_entity.id
_entity.type
_entity.pdbx_description
1 polymer ?
#
loop_
_entity_poly.entity_id
_entity_poly.type
_entity_poly.pdbx_seq_one_letter_code
_entity_poly.pdbx_strand_id
1 'polypeptide(L)' 'MKEASQVLDTPEDMSLENLEKRHIDKVLRRLDWNKSQASKALGISRATLRAKIKRYSIQAN' A
#
# COMPACT_ATOMS: atom_id res chain seq x y z
N MET A 1 1.93 10.19 26.54
CA MET A 1 2.87 9.06 26.36
C MET A 1 2.23 8.06 25.42
N LYS A 2 3.04 7.45 24.55
CA LYS A 2 2.64 6.70 23.35
C LYS A 2 1.64 5.58 23.65
N GLU A 3 0.42 5.68 23.14
CA GLU A 3 -0.43 4.50 22.98
C GLU A 3 0.16 3.65 21.85
N ALA A 4 0.97 2.67 22.26
CA ALA A 4 1.36 1.56 21.41
C ALA A 4 0.10 0.73 21.11
N SER A 5 -0.64 1.14 20.08
CA SER A 5 -1.75 0.36 19.56
C SER A 5 -1.16 -0.84 18.80
N GLN A 6 -0.93 -1.93 19.52
CA GLN A 6 -0.84 -3.26 18.93
C GLN A 6 -2.24 -3.58 18.40
N VAL A 7 -2.49 -3.20 17.15
CA VAL A 7 -3.55 -3.84 16.36
C VAL A 7 -3.11 -5.29 16.23
N LEU A 8 -3.86 -6.22 16.79
CA LEU A 8 -3.63 -7.65 16.61
C LEU A 8 -3.74 -7.89 15.10
N ASP A 9 -2.60 -8.00 14.40
CA ASP A 9 -2.60 -8.39 12.99
C ASP A 9 -3.25 -9.78 12.97
N THR A 10 -4.51 -9.80 12.57
CA THR A 10 -5.25 -11.04 12.38
C THR A 10 -4.55 -11.87 11.29
N PRO A 11 -4.71 -13.20 11.23
CA PRO A 11 -4.10 -14.00 10.17
C PRO A 11 -4.42 -13.48 8.76
N GLU A 12 -5.60 -12.89 8.60
CA GLU A 12 -6.05 -12.18 7.40
C GLU A 12 -5.25 -10.89 7.14
N ASP A 13 -4.95 -10.07 8.16
CA ASP A 13 -4.08 -8.88 8.04
C ASP A 13 -2.62 -9.22 7.70
N MET A 14 -2.15 -10.40 8.10
CA MET A 14 -0.81 -10.90 7.76
C MET A 14 -0.73 -11.54 6.37
N SER A 15 -1.84 -11.66 5.64
CA SER A 15 -1.81 -12.20 4.29
C SER A 15 -0.90 -11.36 3.38
N LEU A 16 -0.20 -12.01 2.44
CA LEU A 16 0.66 -11.32 1.48
C LEU A 16 -0.12 -10.25 0.70
N GLU A 17 -1.40 -10.51 0.42
CA GLU A 17 -2.27 -9.57 -0.28
C GLU A 17 -2.53 -8.30 0.55
N ASN A 18 -2.82 -8.44 1.85
CA ASN A 18 -3.05 -7.29 2.71
C ASN A 18 -1.76 -6.53 3.04
N LEU A 19 -0.65 -7.23 3.24
CA LEU A 19 0.66 -6.59 3.40
C LEU A 19 1.05 -5.79 2.16
N GLU A 20 0.86 -6.36 0.97
CA GLU A 20 1.11 -5.66 -0.28
C GLU A 20 0.19 -4.45 -0.45
N LYS A 21 -1.12 -4.60 -0.21
CA LYS A 21 -2.09 -3.49 -0.26
C LYS A 21 -1.68 -2.34 0.66
N ARG A 22 -1.37 -2.63 1.92
CA ARG A 22 -0.93 -1.64 2.93
C ARG A 22 0.36 -0.96 2.49
N HIS A 23 1.31 -1.71 1.97
CA HIS A 23 2.58 -1.17 1.51
C HIS A 23 2.39 -0.21 0.32
N ILE A 24 1.59 -0.60 -0.67
CA ILE A 24 1.27 0.22 -1.84
C ILE A 24 0.56 1.52 -1.43
N ASP A 25 -0.47 1.45 -0.57
CA ASP A 25 -1.19 2.63 -0.08
C ASP A 25 -0.23 3.59 0.66
N LYS A 26 0.61 3.07 1.55
CA LYS A 26 1.60 3.87 2.31
C LYS A 26 2.58 4.59 1.39
N VAL A 27 3.09 3.91 0.35
CA VAL A 27 4.02 4.51 -0.62
C VAL A 27 3.31 5.57 -1.47
N LEU A 28 2.07 5.30 -1.91
CA LEU A 28 1.27 6.28 -2.66
C LEU A 28 1.03 7.55 -1.86
N ARG A 29 0.61 7.43 -0.59
CA ARG A 29 0.40 8.59 0.29
C ARG A 29 1.69 9.37 0.54
N ARG A 30 2.80 8.68 0.81
CA ARG A 30 4.10 9.32 1.10
C ARG A 30 4.66 10.10 -0.10
N LEU A 31 4.25 9.74 -1.31
CA LEU A 31 4.70 10.36 -2.56
C LEU A 31 3.59 11.19 -3.22
N ASP A 32 2.61 11.67 -2.45
CA ASP A 32 1.50 12.52 -2.91
C ASP A 32 0.81 11.97 -4.16
N TRP A 33 0.58 10.65 -4.18
CA TRP A 33 -0.06 9.93 -5.28
C TRP A 33 0.68 10.03 -6.63
N ASN A 34 1.96 10.38 -6.62
CA ASN A 34 2.83 10.36 -7.78
C ASN A 34 3.12 8.91 -8.22
N LYS A 35 2.25 8.36 -9.07
CA LYS A 35 2.30 6.98 -9.57
C LYS A 35 3.62 6.62 -10.26
N SER A 36 4.34 7.60 -10.82
CA SER A 36 5.65 7.37 -11.45
C SER A 36 6.74 7.16 -10.41
N GLN A 37 6.77 7.99 -9.37
CA GLN A 37 7.72 7.83 -8.26
C GLN A 37 7.37 6.60 -7.42
N ALA A 38 6.08 6.37 -7.15
CA ALA A 38 5.61 5.21 -6.39
C ALA A 38 5.97 3.89 -7.06
N SER A 39 5.80 3.77 -8.38
CA SER A 39 6.18 2.53 -9.09
C SER A 39 7.69 2.26 -9.01
N LYS A 40 8.51 3.32 -9.10
CA LYS A 40 9.97 3.23 -8.94
C LYS A 40 10.34 2.80 -7.52
N ALA A 41 9.74 3.41 -6.51
CA ALA A 41 9.99 3.09 -5.10
C ALA A 41 9.58 1.64 -4.74
N LEU A 42 8.48 1.16 -5.33
CA LEU A 42 7.99 -0.22 -5.17
C LEU A 42 8.76 -1.24 -6.03
N GLY A 43 9.66 -0.80 -6.92
CA GLY A 43 10.38 -1.70 -7.83
C GLY A 43 9.51 -2.40 -8.87
N ILE A 44 8.35 -1.84 -9.23
CA ILE A 44 7.40 -2.42 -10.18
C ILE A 44 7.13 -1.49 -11.36
N SER A 45 6.57 -2.04 -12.44
CA SER A 45 6.12 -1.22 -13.56
C SER A 45 4.92 -0.34 -13.17
N ARG A 46 4.74 0.80 -13.84
CA ARG A 46 3.54 1.65 -13.68
C ARG A 46 2.25 0.89 -14.02
N ALA A 47 2.29 -0.03 -15.00
CA ALA A 47 1.15 -0.86 -15.37
C ALA A 47 0.75 -1.80 -14.22
N THR A 48 1.74 -2.45 -13.60
CA THR A 48 1.55 -3.32 -12.42
C THR A 48 0.97 -2.51 -11.25
N LEU A 49 1.52 -1.33 -10.96
CA LEU A 49 0.99 -0.46 -9.91
C LEU A 49 -0.48 -0.10 -10.16
N ARG A 50 -0.84 0.30 -11.39
CA ARG A 50 -2.24 0.62 -11.73
C ARG A 50 -3.17 -0.59 -11.56
N ALA A 51 -2.73 -1.77 -11.98
CA ALA A 51 -3.49 -3.00 -11.80
C ALA A 51 -3.72 -3.33 -10.32
N LYS A 52 -2.68 -3.18 -9.47
CA LYS A 52 -2.78 -3.41 -8.03
C LYS A 52 -3.66 -2.37 -7.32
N ILE A 53 -3.56 -1.09 -7.68
CA ILE A 53 -4.46 -0.04 -7.19
C ILE A 53 -5.92 -0.40 -7.48
N LYS A 54 -6.22 -0.86 -8.70
CA LYS A 54 -7.57 -1.30 -9.09
C LYS A 54 -7.99 -2.56 -8.33
N ARG A 55 -7.13 -3.58 -8.25
CA ARG A 55 -7.41 -4.86 -7.56
C ARG A 55 -7.73 -4.65 -6.08
N TYR A 56 -7.01 -3.75 -5.43
CA TYR A 56 -7.15 -3.48 -4.00
C TYR A 56 -8.08 -2.33 -3.65
N SER A 57 -8.71 -1.71 -4.66
CA SER A 57 -9.57 -0.54 -4.50
C SER A 57 -8.93 0.57 -3.65
N ILE A 58 -7.64 0.83 -3.89
CA ILE A 58 -6.89 1.88 -3.16
C ILE A 58 -7.30 3.24 -3.74
N GLN A 59 -7.76 4.16 -2.90
CA GLN A 59 -8.28 5.46 -3.31
C GLN A 59 -7.57 6.61 -2.60
N ALA A 60 -7.39 7.72 -3.31
CA ALA A 60 -6.92 8.96 -2.74
C ALA A 60 -8.09 9.53 -1.93
N ASN A 61 -7.90 9.67 -0.62
CA ASN A 61 -8.85 10.32 0.26
C ASN A 61 -8.57 11.82 0.32
#